data_AF-A0A430LBN8-F1
#
_entry.id   AF-A0A430LBN8-F1
#
_cell.length_a   1.000
_cell.length_b   1.000
_cell.length_c   1.000
_cell.angle_alpha   90.00
_cell.angle_beta   90.00
_cell.angle_gamma   90.00
#
_symmetry.space_group_name_H-M   'P 1'
#
loop_
_entity.id
_entity.type
_entity.pdbx_description
1 polymer ?
#
loop_
_entity_poly.entity_id
_entity_poly.type
_entity_poly.pdbx_seq_one_letter_code
_entity_poly.pdbx_strand_id
1 'polypeptide(L)'
;MGCVRYIENWLNDIPDSSSVDITNLTTEIQHPVHSKCHQLRQQSWSRITPPSSNEGMSARQISPKRKRVGSRAEDEDHDVTPRSSRVPASGALNDQQIPFRLVNIPNIPPSDSSHASQDPPPSPGTSDAPTSRRGRPKSPVKSNNNLQALDIPVDVLQLDMNGIDILPSNVHDLYRRLQDIDDKENFIPWEISQNIKSIIPDRIKDRWFFGQKDENNTQKLTAASRELEFLREIESDAKQCKLSDCSEASWNMWVHMPVLRHALAGYPAIRVEPSISAKIAPCFVPTTKGKATVVESKMIGFTLLLWLNKGSPRSTPHDPLPPEADGRLMARIANKVWSQERDVQFVNQSSYAPLQYAPIACNIETKTATSSNQGKLQLSVWTAAWFKRMTELLPHAKMPTIPLIHVVGHEWHISFASFHGSHIEVAEELSIGDTRTLLGLYQLVASLRRLGDWIETTYRKWAEDAFVEL
;
A
#
# COMPACT_ATOMS: atom_id res chain seq x y z
N MET A 1 -8.74 -15.23 -43.77
CA MET A 1 -7.30 -15.01 -44.03
C MET A 1 -6.88 -13.52 -44.06
N GLY A 2 -7.72 -12.56 -43.63
CA GLY A 2 -7.34 -11.13 -43.62
C GLY A 2 -6.61 -10.65 -42.36
N CYS A 3 -6.94 -11.19 -41.18
CA CYS A 3 -6.33 -10.74 -39.92
C CYS A 3 -4.87 -11.20 -39.72
N VAL A 4 -4.47 -12.33 -40.31
CA VAL A 4 -3.09 -12.85 -40.17
C VAL A 4 -2.09 -11.94 -40.89
N ARG A 5 -2.43 -11.48 -42.10
CA ARG A 5 -1.58 -10.56 -42.88
C ARG A 5 -1.44 -9.16 -42.27
N TYR A 6 -2.42 -8.72 -41.48
CA TYR A 6 -2.37 -7.40 -40.84
C TYR A 6 -1.42 -7.39 -39.63
N ILE A 7 -1.35 -8.50 -38.89
CA ILE A 7 -0.42 -8.67 -37.77
C ILE A 7 1.02 -8.85 -38.27
N GLU A 8 1.21 -9.62 -39.36
CA GLU A 8 2.53 -9.81 -39.98
C GLU A 8 3.11 -8.50 -40.52
N ASN A 9 2.28 -7.64 -41.13
CA ASN A 9 2.74 -6.33 -41.60
C ASN A 9 3.06 -5.37 -40.45
N TRP A 10 2.31 -5.42 -39.35
CA TRP A 10 2.60 -4.57 -38.18
C TRP A 10 3.90 -4.99 -37.46
N LEU A 11 4.21 -6.29 -37.42
CA LEU A 11 5.47 -6.78 -36.84
C LEU A 11 6.70 -6.38 -37.68
N ASN A 12 6.54 -6.24 -39.00
CA ASN A 12 7.61 -5.81 -39.91
C ASN A 12 7.88 -4.29 -39.90
N ASP A 13 6.96 -3.49 -39.34
CA ASP A 13 7.09 -2.03 -39.22
C ASP A 13 7.76 -1.59 -37.90
N ILE A 14 8.16 -2.55 -37.05
CA ILE A 14 8.98 -2.26 -35.86
C ILE A 14 10.43 -2.12 -36.34
N PRO A 15 11.09 -0.96 -36.17
CA PRO A 15 12.48 -0.81 -36.59
C PRO A 15 13.37 -1.78 -35.81
N ASP A 16 14.12 -2.59 -36.53
CA ASP A 16 15.13 -3.49 -35.97
C ASP A 16 16.10 -2.66 -35.11
N SER A 17 15.98 -2.79 -33.79
CA SER A 17 17.01 -2.30 -32.87
C SER A 17 18.26 -3.14 -33.14
N SER A 18 19.18 -2.53 -33.88
CA SER A 18 20.47 -3.07 -34.30
C SER A 18 21.12 -3.97 -33.24
N SER A 19 21.32 -5.22 -33.64
CA SER A 19 22.24 -6.17 -33.03
C SER A 19 23.62 -5.52 -32.88
N VAL A 20 24.09 -5.39 -31.64
CA VAL A 20 25.51 -5.14 -31.38
C VAL A 20 26.23 -6.48 -31.58
N ASP A 21 26.94 -6.60 -32.70
CA ASP A 21 27.83 -7.73 -32.98
C ASP A 21 29.02 -7.71 -32.00
N ILE A 22 29.00 -8.65 -31.04
CA ILE A 22 30.13 -8.94 -30.15
C ILE A 22 30.97 -10.04 -30.81
N THR A 23 31.70 -9.70 -31.88
CA THR A 23 32.84 -10.49 -32.36
C THR A 23 33.74 -9.61 -33.19
N ASN A 24 34.72 -8.98 -32.54
CA ASN A 24 36.07 -8.68 -33.04
C ASN A 24 36.65 -7.53 -32.23
N LEU A 25 37.51 -7.83 -31.26
CA LEU A 25 38.69 -7.02 -30.90
C LEU A 25 39.45 -7.72 -29.77
N THR A 26 40.20 -8.76 -30.14
CA THR A 26 41.43 -9.11 -29.43
C THR A 26 42.61 -8.49 -30.17
N THR A 27 43.60 -8.04 -29.37
CA THR A 27 45.03 -7.76 -29.65
C THR A 27 45.42 -6.26 -29.66
N GLU A 28 46.00 -5.83 -28.53
CA GLU A 28 47.30 -5.11 -28.35
C GLU A 28 47.66 -3.96 -29.32
N ILE A 29 48.17 -2.77 -28.94
CA ILE A 29 49.14 -2.37 -27.90
C ILE A 29 49.30 -0.82 -27.92
N GLN A 30 49.83 -0.24 -26.82
CA GLN A 30 50.57 1.05 -26.68
C GLN A 30 49.85 2.41 -26.39
N HIS A 31 50.16 2.94 -25.20
CA HIS A 31 50.14 4.35 -24.78
C HIS A 31 51.12 5.22 -25.62
N PRO A 32 50.87 6.54 -25.84
CA PRO A 32 51.20 7.56 -24.81
C PRO A 32 50.31 8.84 -24.75
N VAL A 33 50.10 9.31 -23.51
CA VAL A 33 50.32 10.68 -22.98
C VAL A 33 49.58 11.93 -23.56
N HIS A 34 48.87 12.61 -22.62
CA HIS A 34 48.48 14.03 -22.50
C HIS A 34 47.21 14.63 -23.16
N SER A 35 46.26 14.97 -22.26
CA SER A 35 45.53 16.25 -22.13
C SER A 35 44.36 16.58 -23.07
N LYS A 36 43.12 16.51 -22.55
CA LYS A 36 42.30 17.70 -22.18
C LYS A 36 40.90 17.33 -21.67
N CYS A 37 40.52 18.04 -20.62
CA CYS A 37 39.21 18.10 -19.97
C CYS A 37 38.05 18.38 -20.95
N HIS A 38 36.99 17.56 -20.92
CA HIS A 38 35.67 17.96 -21.39
C HIS A 38 34.56 17.43 -20.46
N GLN A 39 33.84 18.38 -19.87
CA GLN A 39 32.59 18.20 -19.16
C GLN A 39 31.51 17.69 -20.12
N LEU A 40 30.80 16.62 -19.76
CA LEU A 40 29.53 16.26 -20.39
C LEU A 40 28.37 16.73 -19.51
N ARG A 41 27.50 17.47 -20.18
CA ARG A 41 26.50 18.40 -19.66
C ARG A 41 25.14 17.68 -19.59
N GLN A 42 24.47 17.82 -18.45
CA GLN A 42 23.07 17.44 -18.23
C GLN A 42 22.17 18.02 -19.33
N GLN A 43 21.28 17.20 -19.91
CA GLN A 43 20.23 17.68 -20.81
C GLN A 43 18.91 17.88 -20.04
N SER A 44 18.57 19.16 -19.88
CA SER A 44 17.29 19.68 -19.41
C SER A 44 16.28 19.69 -20.56
N TRP A 45 15.13 19.03 -20.40
CA TRP A 45 13.98 19.20 -21.29
C TRP A 45 13.11 20.36 -20.80
N SER A 46 13.16 21.48 -21.51
CA SER A 46 12.28 22.63 -21.27
C SER A 46 11.65 23.12 -22.58
N ARG A 47 10.31 23.15 -22.54
CA ARG A 47 9.34 24.00 -23.27
C ARG A 47 9.38 24.04 -24.80
N ILE A 48 8.30 23.57 -25.41
CA ILE A 48 7.88 23.95 -26.76
C ILE A 48 6.67 24.89 -26.62
N THR A 49 6.76 26.08 -27.22
CA THR A 49 5.68 27.09 -27.33
C THR A 49 5.22 27.15 -28.79
N PRO A 50 3.91 27.34 -29.10
CA PRO A 50 3.43 27.50 -30.49
C PRO A 50 3.56 28.95 -31.01
N PRO A 51 3.49 29.18 -32.34
CA PRO A 51 3.84 30.46 -32.97
C PRO A 51 2.73 31.51 -32.95
N SER A 52 3.12 32.78 -33.18
CA SER A 52 2.30 33.98 -33.09
C SER A 52 1.46 34.27 -34.33
N SER A 53 0.26 34.83 -34.14
CA SER A 53 -0.43 35.67 -35.11
C SER A 53 -0.79 37.02 -34.48
N ASN A 54 -0.20 38.09 -35.03
CA ASN A 54 -0.60 39.47 -34.79
C ASN A 54 -1.50 39.91 -35.94
N GLU A 55 -2.75 40.29 -35.66
CA GLU A 55 -3.41 41.43 -36.30
C GLU A 55 -4.53 41.91 -35.37
N GLY A 56 -4.52 43.21 -35.09
CA GLY A 56 -5.26 43.82 -33.99
C GLY A 56 -6.53 44.55 -34.39
N MET A 57 -7.28 44.88 -33.33
CA MET A 57 -8.33 45.90 -33.21
C MET A 57 -9.73 45.54 -33.73
N SER A 58 -10.70 45.39 -32.83
CA SER A 58 -11.48 46.51 -32.26
C SER A 58 -12.79 46.02 -31.60
N ALA A 59 -13.31 46.85 -30.71
CA ALA A 59 -14.39 46.69 -29.74
C ALA A 59 -15.75 46.15 -30.25
N ARG A 60 -16.54 45.57 -29.31
CA ARG A 60 -18.03 45.58 -29.14
C ARG A 60 -18.47 44.35 -28.31
N GLN A 61 -19.57 44.24 -27.58
CA GLN A 61 -20.62 45.12 -27.03
C GLN A 61 -21.44 44.24 -26.06
N ILE A 62 -22.32 44.89 -25.30
CA ILE A 62 -23.16 44.40 -24.20
C ILE A 62 -24.39 43.57 -24.68
N SER A 63 -24.68 42.41 -24.01
CA SER A 63 -25.99 41.75 -23.65
C SER A 63 -27.09 41.50 -24.74
N PRO A 64 -28.05 40.52 -24.62
CA PRO A 64 -28.86 40.25 -23.42
C PRO A 64 -29.40 38.82 -23.12
N LYS A 65 -30.00 38.75 -21.92
CA LYS A 65 -30.75 37.68 -21.24
C LYS A 65 -31.95 37.12 -22.01
N ARG A 66 -32.30 35.85 -21.78
CA ARG A 66 -33.64 35.29 -22.07
C ARG A 66 -34.24 34.55 -20.85
N LYS A 67 -35.43 35.00 -20.47
CA LYS A 67 -36.38 34.49 -19.47
C LYS A 67 -36.96 33.13 -19.89
N ARG A 68 -37.35 32.27 -18.94
CA ARG A 68 -38.55 31.43 -19.09
C ARG A 68 -39.29 31.25 -17.76
N VAL A 69 -40.60 31.41 -17.86
CA VAL A 69 -41.65 31.47 -16.83
C VAL A 69 -42.14 30.04 -16.49
N GLY A 70 -42.59 29.82 -15.26
CA GLY A 70 -43.09 28.52 -14.76
C GLY A 70 -44.60 28.29 -14.91
N SER A 71 -45.06 27.10 -14.52
CA SER A 71 -46.45 26.79 -14.09
C SER A 71 -46.49 25.47 -13.31
N ARG A 72 -47.38 25.40 -12.31
CA ARG A 72 -47.79 24.26 -11.47
C ARG A 72 -48.84 23.38 -12.18
N ALA A 73 -48.89 22.07 -11.89
CA ALA A 73 -50.08 21.33 -11.40
C ALA A 73 -49.85 19.78 -11.40
N GLU A 74 -50.06 19.18 -10.23
CA GLU A 74 -50.84 17.98 -9.83
C GLU A 74 -51.01 16.71 -10.73
N ASP A 75 -50.98 15.57 -10.02
CA ASP A 75 -51.70 14.28 -10.15
C ASP A 75 -51.15 13.02 -10.87
N GLU A 76 -51.20 11.92 -10.08
CA GLU A 76 -51.52 10.49 -10.31
C GLU A 76 -50.74 9.67 -11.35
N ASP A 77 -49.96 8.67 -10.91
CA ASP A 77 -50.31 7.23 -10.77
C ASP A 77 -50.39 6.46 -12.11
N HIS A 78 -49.43 5.56 -12.34
CA HIS A 78 -49.68 4.13 -12.57
C HIS A 78 -48.49 3.38 -13.17
N ASP A 79 -48.37 2.18 -12.64
CA ASP A 79 -47.53 1.03 -12.98
C ASP A 79 -47.75 0.53 -14.42
N VAL A 80 -47.01 -0.53 -14.77
CA VAL A 80 -47.22 -1.51 -15.87
C VAL A 80 -46.16 -1.48 -16.98
N THR A 81 -45.25 -2.44 -16.86
CA THR A 81 -44.47 -3.03 -17.97
C THR A 81 -45.39 -3.79 -18.92
N PRO A 82 -45.05 -3.96 -20.22
CA PRO A 82 -44.73 -5.34 -20.63
C PRO A 82 -43.64 -5.49 -21.70
N ARG A 83 -43.00 -6.67 -21.65
CA ARG A 83 -42.05 -7.25 -22.61
C ARG A 83 -42.74 -7.69 -23.92
N SER A 84 -42.01 -7.72 -25.04
CA SER A 84 -42.10 -8.76 -26.09
C SER A 84 -40.93 -8.60 -27.09
N SER A 85 -39.98 -9.53 -27.25
CA SER A 85 -39.95 -10.76 -28.09
C SER A 85 -39.33 -10.59 -29.50
N ARG A 86 -38.56 -11.61 -29.88
CA ARG A 86 -37.64 -11.83 -31.02
C ARG A 86 -38.20 -11.65 -32.47
N VAL A 87 -37.41 -10.99 -33.35
CA VAL A 87 -36.71 -11.42 -34.62
C VAL A 87 -37.41 -12.54 -35.46
N PRO A 88 -37.52 -12.53 -36.84
CA PRO A 88 -36.36 -12.47 -37.78
C PRO A 88 -36.50 -11.90 -39.23
N ALA A 89 -35.34 -11.46 -39.75
CA ALA A 89 -34.71 -11.55 -41.08
C ALA A 89 -35.47 -11.41 -42.43
N SER A 90 -34.92 -10.60 -43.36
CA SER A 90 -34.42 -11.00 -44.70
C SER A 90 -33.88 -9.83 -45.55
N GLY A 91 -32.71 -10.01 -46.19
CA GLY A 91 -32.51 -9.69 -47.63
C GLY A 91 -31.84 -8.37 -48.07
N ALA A 92 -30.66 -8.53 -48.68
CA ALA A 92 -30.08 -7.81 -49.84
C ALA A 92 -29.23 -6.53 -49.64
N LEU A 93 -28.13 -6.55 -50.42
CA LEU A 93 -26.94 -5.70 -50.46
C LEU A 93 -27.17 -4.42 -51.27
N ASN A 94 -26.63 -3.27 -50.83
CA ASN A 94 -25.74 -2.47 -51.67
C ASN A 94 -24.87 -1.49 -50.86
N ASP A 95 -23.81 -1.07 -51.53
CA ASP A 95 -22.49 -0.64 -51.07
C ASP A 95 -22.39 0.80 -50.49
N GLN A 96 -21.32 1.00 -49.72
CA GLN A 96 -20.58 2.24 -49.42
C GLN A 96 -20.61 2.90 -48.03
N GLN A 97 -19.36 3.16 -47.61
CA GLN A 97 -18.80 4.02 -46.56
C GLN A 97 -18.86 3.52 -45.11
N ILE A 98 -17.67 3.12 -44.63
CA ILE A 98 -17.35 2.77 -43.25
C ILE A 98 -17.01 4.05 -42.47
N PRO A 99 -17.83 4.44 -41.48
CA PRO A 99 -17.33 5.08 -40.27
C PRO A 99 -17.19 4.01 -39.19
N PHE A 100 -15.97 3.75 -38.74
CA PHE A 100 -15.71 2.87 -37.60
C PHE A 100 -16.30 3.48 -36.32
N ARG A 101 -17.55 3.14 -36.02
CA ARG A 101 -18.09 3.14 -34.65
C ARG A 101 -17.83 1.77 -34.05
N LEU A 102 -16.82 1.66 -33.19
CA LEU A 102 -16.77 0.56 -32.22
C LEU A 102 -17.78 0.88 -31.12
N VAL A 103 -18.91 0.18 -31.13
CA VAL A 103 -19.87 0.14 -30.03
C VAL A 103 -19.72 -1.23 -29.35
N ASN A 104 -19.80 -1.23 -28.02
CA ASN A 104 -19.69 -2.35 -27.07
C ASN A 104 -18.28 -2.74 -26.62
N ILE A 105 -17.67 -1.83 -25.85
CA ILE A 105 -16.79 -2.21 -24.74
C ILE A 105 -17.69 -2.29 -23.49
N PRO A 106 -17.65 -3.36 -22.68
CA PRO A 106 -18.35 -3.37 -21.39
C PRO A 106 -17.79 -2.24 -20.52
N ASN A 107 -18.66 -1.29 -20.17
CA ASN A 107 -18.34 -0.13 -19.35
C ASN A 107 -18.00 -0.61 -17.94
N ILE A 108 -16.73 -0.53 -17.56
CA ILE A 108 -16.31 -0.63 -16.15
C ILE A 108 -16.71 0.70 -15.52
N PRO A 109 -17.60 0.72 -14.50
CA PRO A 109 -17.93 1.98 -13.85
C PRO A 109 -16.66 2.54 -13.17
N PRO A 110 -16.39 3.85 -13.28
CA PRO A 110 -15.34 4.48 -12.49
C PRO A 110 -15.64 4.26 -11.01
N SER A 111 -14.60 3.95 -10.24
CA SER A 111 -14.71 3.88 -8.79
C SER A 111 -14.97 5.28 -8.25
N ASP A 112 -16.20 5.52 -7.80
CA ASP A 112 -16.58 6.75 -7.10
C ASP A 112 -15.75 6.89 -5.82
N SER A 113 -14.67 7.64 -5.94
CA SER A 113 -13.73 7.92 -4.87
C SER A 113 -13.35 9.40 -4.89
N SER A 114 -14.35 10.29 -4.85
CA SER A 114 -14.22 11.66 -4.33
C SER A 114 -15.50 12.45 -4.55
N HIS A 115 -16.42 12.40 -3.58
CA HIS A 115 -17.33 13.53 -3.36
C HIS A 115 -17.08 14.09 -1.96
N ALA A 116 -16.11 15.01 -1.90
CA ALA A 116 -16.11 16.03 -0.87
C ALA A 116 -17.35 16.92 -1.12
N SER A 117 -18.24 16.99 -0.12
CA SER A 117 -19.31 17.97 -0.12
C SER A 117 -18.68 19.37 -0.12
N GLN A 118 -18.81 20.09 -1.24
CA GLN A 118 -18.51 21.51 -1.28
C GLN A 118 -19.67 22.26 -0.64
N ASP A 119 -19.43 22.90 0.50
CA ASP A 119 -20.30 23.96 0.99
C ASP A 119 -20.24 25.16 0.03
N PRO A 120 -21.37 25.82 -0.27
CA PRO A 120 -21.40 26.98 -1.16
C PRO A 120 -20.81 28.24 -0.47
N PRO A 121 -20.24 29.18 -1.25
CA PRO A 121 -19.62 30.39 -0.72
C PRO A 121 -20.66 31.42 -0.21
N PRO A 122 -20.32 32.30 0.76
CA PRO A 122 -21.23 33.31 1.26
C PRO A 122 -21.29 34.53 0.31
N SER A 123 -22.49 35.08 0.14
CA SER A 123 -22.74 36.40 -0.45
C SER A 123 -23.16 37.42 0.63
N PRO A 124 -22.97 38.74 0.43
CA PRO A 124 -22.87 39.72 1.51
C PRO A 124 -24.18 40.47 1.85
N GLY A 125 -24.28 40.92 3.11
CA GLY A 125 -25.21 41.95 3.64
C GLY A 125 -26.61 41.42 4.01
N THR A 126 -27.32 41.83 5.06
CA THR A 126 -27.24 42.93 6.04
C THR A 126 -28.10 42.54 7.27
N SER A 127 -27.84 43.21 8.39
CA SER A 127 -28.36 43.10 9.77
C SER A 127 -29.85 42.76 9.98
N ASP A 128 -30.15 41.91 10.98
CA ASP A 128 -30.94 42.24 12.18
C ASP A 128 -31.02 41.05 13.17
N ALA A 129 -30.96 41.35 14.47
CA ALA A 129 -30.98 40.42 15.61
C ALA A 129 -32.41 40.23 16.19
N PRO A 130 -32.62 39.54 17.33
CA PRO A 130 -32.37 38.13 17.64
C PRO A 130 -33.67 37.42 18.07
N THR A 131 -33.87 36.13 17.76
CA THR A 131 -34.80 35.29 18.55
C THR A 131 -34.26 33.88 18.79
N SER A 132 -34.35 33.50 20.06
CA SER A 132 -33.78 32.29 20.63
C SER A 132 -34.74 31.09 20.52
N ARG A 133 -34.14 29.89 20.52
CA ARG A 133 -34.68 28.59 20.98
C ARG A 133 -35.62 27.83 20.03
N ARG A 134 -35.05 26.82 19.38
CA ARG A 134 -35.24 25.40 19.76
C ARG A 134 -34.26 24.54 18.95
N GLY A 135 -33.27 23.96 19.64
CA GLY A 135 -32.35 23.01 19.04
C GLY A 135 -33.10 21.77 18.58
N ARG A 136 -33.06 21.51 17.27
CA ARG A 136 -33.53 20.26 16.67
C ARG A 136 -32.73 19.10 17.27
N PRO A 137 -33.35 17.97 17.66
CA PRO A 137 -32.61 16.82 18.16
C PRO A 137 -31.64 16.35 17.06
N LYS A 138 -30.35 16.26 17.39
CA LYS A 138 -29.35 15.69 16.49
C LYS A 138 -29.73 14.23 16.24
N SER A 139 -29.89 13.89 14.96
CA SER A 139 -30.13 12.52 14.47
C SER A 139 -29.09 11.52 15.04
N PRO A 140 -29.44 10.26 15.37
CA PRO A 140 -28.58 9.33 16.12
C PRO A 140 -27.33 8.81 15.39
N VAL A 141 -26.99 9.27 14.19
CA VAL A 141 -26.03 8.59 13.28
C VAL A 141 -24.62 9.20 13.30
N LYS A 142 -24.12 9.68 14.45
CA LYS A 142 -22.76 10.29 14.52
C LYS A 142 -21.79 9.65 15.51
N SER A 143 -22.04 8.41 15.94
CA SER A 143 -21.13 7.68 16.85
C SER A 143 -20.96 6.20 16.45
N ASN A 144 -20.75 5.91 15.16
CA ASN A 144 -20.50 4.54 14.69
C ASN A 144 -19.01 4.12 14.71
N ASN A 145 -18.10 4.98 15.16
CA ASN A 145 -16.65 4.72 15.18
C ASN A 145 -16.14 4.36 16.59
N ASN A 146 -16.99 3.77 17.43
CA ASN A 146 -16.58 3.40 18.78
C ASN A 146 -16.03 1.97 18.78
N LEU A 147 -14.71 1.84 18.67
CA LEU A 147 -13.99 0.56 18.77
C LEU A 147 -14.31 -0.22 20.06
N GLN A 148 -14.67 0.50 21.13
CA GLN A 148 -15.12 -0.07 22.41
C GLN A 148 -16.52 -0.69 22.36
N ALA A 149 -17.33 -0.33 21.36
CA ALA A 149 -18.68 -0.86 21.21
C ALA A 149 -18.71 -2.16 20.38
N LEU A 150 -17.57 -2.64 19.90
CA LEU A 150 -17.47 -3.93 19.23
C LEU A 150 -17.76 -5.06 20.23
N ASP A 151 -18.28 -6.18 19.73
CA ASP A 151 -18.55 -7.39 20.54
C ASP A 151 -17.24 -7.96 21.13
N ILE A 152 -16.13 -7.78 20.41
CA ILE A 152 -14.77 -7.88 20.95
C ILE A 152 -14.19 -6.45 20.92
N PRO A 153 -14.18 -5.74 22.06
CA PRO A 153 -13.69 -4.36 22.13
C PRO A 153 -12.22 -4.24 21.71
N VAL A 154 -11.86 -3.09 21.14
CA VAL A 154 -10.46 -2.72 20.89
C VAL A 154 -10.09 -1.51 21.74
N ASP A 155 -9.25 -1.76 22.73
CA ASP A 155 -8.67 -0.81 23.68
C ASP A 155 -7.38 -0.20 23.13
N VAL A 156 -7.21 1.10 23.30
CA VAL A 156 -5.95 1.78 23.00
C VAL A 156 -5.18 1.92 24.31
N LEU A 157 -3.97 1.40 24.32
CA LEU A 157 -3.10 1.38 25.49
C LEU A 157 -1.92 2.32 25.27
N GLN A 158 -1.74 3.28 26.18
CA GLN A 158 -0.55 4.11 26.17
C GLN A 158 0.65 3.31 26.70
N LEU A 159 1.73 3.27 25.94
CA LEU A 159 2.99 2.74 26.42
C LEU A 159 3.67 3.80 27.29
N ASP A 160 3.93 3.45 28.55
CA ASP A 160 4.77 4.28 29.41
C ASP A 160 6.26 4.08 29.07
N MET A 161 7.16 4.65 29.89
CA MET A 161 8.60 4.59 29.66
C MET A 161 9.15 3.14 29.61
N ASN A 162 8.42 2.14 30.10
CA ASN A 162 8.83 0.74 30.10
C ASN A 162 7.75 -0.16 29.48
N GLY A 163 7.43 0.06 28.21
CA GLY A 163 6.40 -0.68 27.47
C GLY A 163 6.54 -2.22 27.45
N ILE A 164 7.70 -2.76 27.84
CA ILE A 164 7.92 -4.20 28.06
C ILE A 164 6.99 -4.77 29.15
N ASP A 165 6.66 -3.99 30.18
CA ASP A 165 5.83 -4.46 31.29
C ASP A 165 4.38 -4.70 30.86
N ILE A 166 3.95 -4.05 29.77
CA ILE A 166 2.59 -4.14 29.26
C ILE A 166 2.49 -5.08 28.04
N LEU A 167 3.49 -5.06 27.18
CA LEU A 167 3.49 -5.90 25.97
C LEU A 167 3.68 -7.39 26.31
N PRO A 168 3.04 -8.31 25.56
CA PRO A 168 3.33 -9.73 25.71
C PRO A 168 4.76 -10.09 25.31
N SER A 169 5.32 -11.13 25.93
CA SER A 169 6.73 -11.50 25.80
C SER A 169 7.19 -11.84 24.38
N ASN A 170 6.27 -12.21 23.49
CA ASN A 170 6.59 -12.56 22.11
C ASN A 170 7.03 -11.36 21.26
N VAL A 171 6.87 -10.11 21.73
CA VAL A 171 7.33 -8.91 21.01
C VAL A 171 8.40 -8.11 21.76
N HIS A 172 8.79 -8.53 22.97
CA HIS A 172 9.77 -7.79 23.79
C HIS A 172 11.10 -7.54 23.08
N ASP A 173 11.63 -8.54 22.36
CA ASP A 173 12.91 -8.39 21.66
C ASP A 173 12.79 -7.44 20.47
N LEU A 174 11.69 -7.52 19.72
CA LEU A 174 11.39 -6.60 18.63
C LEU A 174 11.24 -5.17 19.16
N TYR A 175 10.44 -4.97 20.21
CA TYR A 175 10.23 -3.67 20.85
C TYR A 175 11.54 -3.03 21.30
N ARG A 176 12.40 -3.76 22.03
CA ARG A 176 13.72 -3.28 22.46
C ARG A 176 14.60 -2.86 21.29
N ARG A 177 14.69 -3.69 20.25
CA ARG A 177 15.51 -3.38 19.07
C ARG A 177 15.00 -2.15 18.30
N LEU A 178 13.69 -1.93 18.29
CA LEU A 178 13.10 -0.72 17.69
C LEU A 178 13.42 0.53 18.52
N GLN A 179 13.37 0.43 19.85
CA GLN A 179 13.81 1.51 20.75
C GLN A 179 15.29 1.84 20.54
N ASP A 180 16.17 0.83 20.48
CA ASP A 180 17.60 1.04 20.22
C ASP A 180 17.82 1.84 18.91
N ILE A 181 17.08 1.50 17.84
CA ILE A 181 17.15 2.21 16.56
C ILE A 181 16.62 3.64 16.68
N ASP A 182 15.55 3.86 17.44
CA ASP A 182 15.00 5.20 17.69
C ASP A 182 15.97 6.07 18.50
N ASP A 183 16.66 5.47 19.48
CA ASP A 183 17.75 6.07 20.26
C ASP A 183 19.04 6.32 19.44
N LYS A 184 19.00 5.93 18.15
CA LYS A 184 20.06 6.09 17.15
C LYS A 184 21.25 5.16 17.41
N GLU A 185 20.99 3.91 17.78
CA GLU A 185 22.01 2.89 17.99
C GLU A 185 22.05 1.91 16.82
N ASN A 186 23.25 1.64 16.29
CA ASN A 186 23.58 0.50 15.43
C ASN A 186 22.64 0.24 14.22
N PHE A 187 22.28 1.28 13.46
CA PHE A 187 21.31 1.17 12.36
C PHE A 187 21.87 1.50 10.96
N ILE A 188 23.09 2.02 10.87
CA ILE A 188 23.79 2.29 9.60
C ILE A 188 24.97 1.31 9.42
N PRO A 189 25.18 0.70 8.25
CA PRO A 189 26.38 -0.11 8.01
C PRO A 189 27.67 0.73 8.17
N TRP A 190 28.68 0.20 8.87
CA TRP A 190 29.96 0.90 9.07
C TRP A 190 30.65 1.28 7.76
N GLU A 191 30.49 0.45 6.73
CA GLU A 191 31.15 0.59 5.42
C GLU A 191 30.87 1.94 4.74
N ILE A 192 29.69 2.52 4.95
CA ILE A 192 29.33 3.84 4.40
C ILE A 192 29.56 4.99 5.37
N SER A 193 30.21 4.76 6.51
CA SER A 193 30.39 5.79 7.53
C SER A 193 31.10 7.03 6.99
N GLN A 194 32.10 6.88 6.12
CA GLN A 194 32.79 8.01 5.49
C GLN A 194 31.87 8.80 4.54
N ASN A 195 31.02 8.11 3.79
CA ASN A 195 30.02 8.74 2.93
C ASN A 195 28.99 9.53 3.77
N ILE A 196 28.52 8.97 4.88
CA ILE A 196 27.58 9.70 5.76
C ILE A 196 28.29 10.89 6.44
N LYS A 197 29.56 10.74 6.86
CA LYS A 197 30.39 11.82 7.42
C LYS A 197 30.54 12.99 6.46
N SER A 198 30.73 12.73 5.17
CA SER A 198 30.87 13.82 4.19
C SER A 198 29.56 14.56 3.92
N ILE A 199 28.42 13.88 4.10
CA ILE A 199 27.09 14.43 3.87
C ILE A 199 26.59 15.23 5.09
N ILE A 200 26.81 14.71 6.31
CA ILE A 200 26.29 15.29 7.56
C ILE A 200 27.40 15.41 8.61
N PRO A 201 28.41 16.27 8.39
CA PRO A 201 29.63 16.28 9.20
C PRO A 201 29.40 16.62 10.67
N ASP A 202 28.47 17.53 10.99
CA ASP A 202 28.34 18.10 12.33
C ASP A 202 27.41 17.33 13.29
N ARG A 203 26.71 16.29 12.80
CA ARG A 203 25.69 15.58 13.60
C ARG A 203 25.98 14.10 13.81
N ILE A 204 27.04 13.60 13.21
CA ILE A 204 27.36 12.18 13.21
C ILE A 204 27.87 11.69 14.57
N LYS A 205 27.49 10.46 14.93
CA LYS A 205 27.92 9.80 16.15
C LYS A 205 28.32 8.37 15.83
N ASP A 206 29.44 7.91 16.41
CA ASP A 206 29.98 6.57 16.14
C ASP A 206 28.97 5.45 16.45
N ARG A 207 28.12 5.66 17.45
CA ARG A 207 27.08 4.70 17.87
C ARG A 207 26.00 4.43 16.83
N TRP A 208 25.89 5.25 15.78
CA TRP A 208 24.94 5.02 14.69
C TRP A 208 25.30 3.80 13.84
N PHE A 209 26.58 3.42 13.84
CA PHE A 209 27.14 2.46 12.90
C PHE A 209 27.28 1.07 13.52
N PHE A 210 26.85 0.04 12.78
CA PHE A 210 27.05 -1.36 13.14
C PHE A 210 28.03 -2.06 12.19
N GLY A 211 28.58 -3.19 12.62
CA GLY A 211 29.56 -3.97 11.86
C GLY A 211 31.00 -3.74 12.30
N GLN A 212 31.92 -4.49 11.70
CA GLN A 212 33.35 -4.37 12.00
C GLN A 212 34.01 -3.28 11.15
N LYS A 213 35.02 -2.62 11.71
CA LYS A 213 35.89 -1.66 11.00
C LYS A 213 36.87 -2.40 10.07
N ASP A 214 36.35 -3.26 9.19
CA ASP A 214 37.16 -3.95 8.19
C ASP A 214 36.95 -3.31 6.83
N GLU A 215 37.82 -2.36 6.50
CA GLU A 215 37.75 -1.55 5.29
C GLU A 215 38.04 -2.37 4.00
N ASN A 216 38.47 -3.63 4.14
CA ASN A 216 38.85 -4.48 3.00
C ASN A 216 37.69 -5.33 2.46
N ASN A 217 36.47 -5.24 3.03
CA ASN A 217 35.32 -6.00 2.52
C ASN A 217 34.60 -5.26 1.37
N THR A 218 35.18 -5.32 0.16
CA THR A 218 34.66 -4.66 -1.04
C THR A 218 33.20 -5.03 -1.36
N GLN A 219 32.77 -6.26 -1.07
CA GLN A 219 31.40 -6.70 -1.33
C GLN A 219 30.37 -6.01 -0.43
N LYS A 220 30.66 -5.91 0.88
CA LYS A 220 29.81 -5.18 1.82
C LYS A 220 29.75 -3.69 1.51
N LEU A 221 30.89 -3.09 1.17
CA LEU A 221 30.95 -1.69 0.74
C LEU A 221 30.10 -1.44 -0.52
N THR A 222 30.16 -2.35 -1.50
CA THR A 222 29.35 -2.27 -2.73
C THR A 222 27.86 -2.35 -2.42
N ALA A 223 27.45 -3.29 -1.56
CA ALA A 223 26.06 -3.43 -1.15
C ALA A 223 25.55 -2.19 -0.38
N ALA A 224 26.35 -1.70 0.57
CA ALA A 224 26.01 -0.52 1.35
C ALA A 224 25.96 0.77 0.48
N SER A 225 26.83 0.88 -0.53
CA SER A 225 26.82 1.99 -1.48
C SER A 225 25.57 1.98 -2.37
N ARG A 226 25.12 0.80 -2.82
CA ARG A 226 23.86 0.66 -3.56
C ARG A 226 22.65 1.01 -2.70
N GLU A 227 22.67 0.61 -1.43
CA GLU A 227 21.62 1.02 -0.48
C GLU A 227 21.61 2.54 -0.30
N LEU A 228 22.78 3.19 -0.16
CA LEU A 228 22.85 4.65 -0.07
C LEU A 228 22.23 5.33 -1.30
N GLU A 229 22.56 4.87 -2.51
CA GLU A 229 21.99 5.40 -3.76
C GLU A 229 20.47 5.23 -3.80
N PHE A 230 19.98 4.02 -3.52
CA PHE A 230 18.54 3.74 -3.44
C PHE A 230 17.82 4.64 -2.43
N LEU A 231 18.36 4.83 -1.24
CA LEU A 231 17.72 5.68 -0.23
C LEU A 231 17.70 7.16 -0.64
N ARG A 232 18.69 7.63 -1.42
CA ARG A 232 18.64 8.98 -2.00
C ARG A 232 17.57 9.14 -3.05
N GLU A 233 17.33 8.12 -3.86
CA GLU A 233 16.21 8.10 -4.81
C GLU A 233 14.88 8.19 -4.06
N ILE A 234 14.68 7.36 -3.03
CA ILE A 234 13.47 7.39 -2.19
C ILE A 234 13.27 8.75 -1.52
N GLU A 235 14.33 9.37 -0.97
CA GLU A 235 14.26 10.71 -0.38
C GLU A 235 13.79 11.75 -1.40
N SER A 236 14.29 11.67 -2.64
CA SER A 236 13.88 12.54 -3.74
C SER A 236 12.41 12.31 -4.13
N ASP A 237 12.00 11.05 -4.29
CA ASP A 237 10.63 10.69 -4.66
C ASP A 237 9.61 11.06 -3.58
N ALA A 238 9.96 10.87 -2.31
CA ALA A 238 9.13 11.29 -1.17
C ALA A 238 8.98 12.81 -1.13
N LYS A 239 10.07 13.55 -1.36
CA LYS A 239 10.02 15.01 -1.48
C LYS A 239 9.12 15.45 -2.63
N GLN A 240 9.22 14.81 -3.79
CA GLN A 240 8.39 15.13 -4.96
C GLN A 240 6.91 14.83 -4.71
N CYS A 241 6.61 13.69 -4.07
CA CYS A 241 5.25 13.32 -3.68
C CYS A 241 4.65 14.36 -2.73
N LYS A 242 5.45 14.86 -1.78
CA LYS A 242 5.02 15.92 -0.86
C LYS A 242 4.79 17.26 -1.56
N LEU A 243 5.70 17.67 -2.45
CA LEU A 243 5.60 18.94 -3.18
C LEU A 243 4.43 18.98 -4.18
N SER A 244 4.04 17.81 -4.71
CA SER A 244 2.98 17.69 -5.72
C SER A 244 1.63 17.31 -5.11
N ASP A 245 1.50 17.28 -3.78
CA ASP A 245 0.32 16.78 -3.07
C ASP A 245 -0.21 15.44 -3.66
N CYS A 246 0.73 14.51 -3.89
CA CYS A 246 0.43 13.24 -4.51
C CYS A 246 -0.62 12.43 -3.73
N SER A 247 -1.41 11.64 -4.47
CA SER A 247 -2.39 10.72 -3.90
C SER A 247 -1.73 9.63 -3.05
N GLU A 248 -2.52 9.00 -2.18
CA GLU A 248 -2.09 7.83 -1.38
C GLU A 248 -1.50 6.72 -2.28
N ALA A 249 -2.12 6.48 -3.44
CA ALA A 249 -1.65 5.49 -4.41
C ALA A 249 -0.26 5.85 -4.99
N SER A 250 -0.01 7.12 -5.30
CA SER A 250 1.30 7.58 -5.75
C SER A 250 2.37 7.41 -4.68
N TRP A 251 2.08 7.77 -3.42
CA TRP A 251 2.98 7.52 -2.29
C TRP A 251 3.28 6.01 -2.13
N ASN A 252 2.25 5.18 -2.21
CA ASN A 252 2.38 3.73 -2.11
C ASN A 252 3.27 3.16 -3.22
N MET A 253 3.16 3.67 -4.44
CA MET A 253 3.91 3.18 -5.60
C MET A 253 5.36 3.64 -5.64
N TRP A 254 5.61 4.92 -5.37
CA TRP A 254 6.94 5.54 -5.52
C TRP A 254 7.79 5.48 -4.27
N VAL A 255 7.18 5.36 -3.08
CA VAL A 255 7.91 5.48 -1.81
C VAL A 255 7.71 4.23 -0.95
N HIS A 256 6.47 3.93 -0.55
CA HIS A 256 6.24 2.93 0.50
C HIS A 256 6.54 1.50 0.04
N MET A 257 6.03 1.09 -1.13
CA MET A 257 6.30 -0.25 -1.68
C MET A 257 7.79 -0.46 -1.98
N PRO A 258 8.52 0.46 -2.65
CA PRO A 258 9.96 0.32 -2.84
C PRO A 258 10.73 0.15 -1.53
N VAL A 259 10.47 0.96 -0.50
CA VAL A 259 11.14 0.84 0.81
C VAL A 259 10.85 -0.50 1.47
N LEU A 260 9.59 -0.93 1.49
CA LEU A 260 9.18 -2.22 2.06
C LEU A 260 9.89 -3.39 1.34
N ARG A 261 9.90 -3.38 0.00
CA ARG A 261 10.58 -4.41 -0.80
C ARG A 261 12.08 -4.42 -0.56
N HIS A 262 12.71 -3.26 -0.50
CA HIS A 262 14.16 -3.15 -0.29
C HIS A 262 14.56 -3.64 1.10
N ALA A 263 13.86 -3.20 2.15
CA ALA A 263 14.16 -3.61 3.51
C ALA A 263 13.98 -5.12 3.72
N LEU A 264 12.96 -5.72 3.09
CA LEU A 264 12.60 -7.12 3.25
C LEU A 264 13.18 -8.05 2.18
N ALA A 265 14.00 -7.55 1.25
CA ALA A 265 14.57 -8.36 0.15
C ALA A 265 15.42 -9.55 0.63
N GLY A 266 15.99 -9.47 1.83
CA GLY A 266 16.78 -10.53 2.45
C GLY A 266 15.96 -11.64 3.11
N TYR A 267 14.63 -11.53 3.15
CA TYR A 267 13.73 -12.45 3.85
C TYR A 267 12.88 -13.22 2.84
N PRO A 268 13.36 -14.35 2.29
CA PRO A 268 12.68 -15.07 1.21
C PRO A 268 11.31 -15.63 1.62
N ALA A 269 11.07 -15.81 2.92
CA ALA A 269 9.81 -16.27 3.46
C ALA A 269 8.81 -15.14 3.76
N ILE A 270 9.13 -13.89 3.40
CA ILE A 270 8.25 -12.74 3.62
C ILE A 270 7.84 -12.15 2.28
N ARG A 271 6.55 -11.90 2.11
CA ARG A 271 6.04 -11.12 0.99
C ARG A 271 5.33 -9.86 1.46
N VAL A 272 5.69 -8.74 0.83
CA VAL A 272 4.93 -7.50 0.87
C VAL A 272 3.82 -7.58 -0.17
N GLU A 273 2.57 -7.63 0.26
CA GLU A 273 1.42 -7.74 -0.63
C GLU A 273 0.55 -6.47 -0.58
N PRO A 274 0.41 -5.74 -1.70
CA PRO A 274 -0.55 -4.65 -1.81
C PRO A 274 -1.97 -5.17 -1.56
N SER A 275 -2.59 -4.70 -0.48
CA SER A 275 -3.86 -5.26 0.02
C SER A 275 -5.04 -4.32 -0.24
N ILE A 276 -4.85 -3.32 -1.11
CA ILE A 276 -5.84 -2.29 -1.50
C ILE A 276 -7.09 -2.83 -2.21
N SER A 277 -7.15 -4.13 -2.50
CA SER A 277 -8.32 -4.82 -3.06
C SER A 277 -8.90 -5.89 -2.12
N ALA A 278 -8.22 -6.15 -1.00
CA ALA A 278 -8.60 -7.19 -0.06
C ALA A 278 -9.70 -6.68 0.86
N LYS A 279 -10.85 -7.35 0.85
CA LYS A 279 -11.98 -7.05 1.73
C LYS A 279 -12.09 -8.09 2.84
N ILE A 280 -12.55 -7.66 4.01
CA ILE A 280 -12.94 -8.57 5.09
C ILE A 280 -14.14 -9.38 4.59
N ALA A 281 -14.08 -10.70 4.68
CA ALA A 281 -15.19 -11.55 4.30
C ALA A 281 -16.38 -11.32 5.25
N PRO A 282 -17.64 -11.36 4.76
CA PRO A 282 -18.81 -10.97 5.55
C PRO A 282 -18.94 -11.64 6.93
N CYS A 283 -18.56 -12.91 7.04
CA CYS A 283 -18.57 -13.67 8.30
C CYS A 283 -17.57 -13.16 9.34
N PHE A 284 -16.47 -12.51 8.92
CA PHE A 284 -15.42 -12.01 9.81
C PHE A 284 -15.53 -10.51 10.09
N VAL A 285 -16.52 -9.82 9.53
CA VAL A 285 -16.76 -8.40 9.83
C VAL A 285 -17.05 -8.24 11.33
N PRO A 286 -16.34 -7.34 12.04
CA PRO A 286 -16.60 -7.07 13.45
C PRO A 286 -18.03 -6.55 13.68
N THR A 287 -18.66 -7.05 14.74
CA THR A 287 -20.06 -6.79 15.06
C THR A 287 -20.19 -5.94 16.33
N THR A 288 -21.32 -5.25 16.47
CA THR A 288 -21.78 -4.58 17.71
C THR A 288 -23.18 -5.08 18.01
N LYS A 289 -23.37 -5.66 19.20
CA LYS A 289 -24.62 -6.30 19.62
C LYS A 289 -25.10 -7.34 18.60
N GLY A 290 -24.17 -8.13 18.06
CA GLY A 290 -24.44 -9.16 17.05
C GLY A 290 -24.82 -8.63 15.66
N LYS A 291 -24.74 -7.31 15.42
CA LYS A 291 -24.98 -6.71 14.10
C LYS A 291 -23.66 -6.26 13.49
N ALA A 292 -23.43 -6.58 12.22
CA ALA A 292 -22.27 -6.09 11.49
C ALA A 292 -22.17 -4.57 11.63
N THR A 293 -21.01 -4.09 12.05
CA THR A 293 -20.81 -2.65 12.17
C THR A 293 -20.76 -2.03 10.77
N VAL A 294 -21.41 -0.87 10.60
CA VAL A 294 -21.29 -0.06 9.37
C VAL A 294 -19.98 0.74 9.38
N VAL A 295 -18.97 0.32 10.17
CA VAL A 295 -17.62 0.80 9.94
C VAL A 295 -17.24 0.15 8.62
N GLU A 296 -17.35 0.94 7.54
CA GLU A 296 -17.03 0.53 6.17
C GLU A 296 -15.83 -0.42 6.25
N SER A 297 -16.02 -1.65 5.75
CA SER A 297 -15.02 -2.72 5.74
C SER A 297 -13.86 -2.28 4.84
N LYS A 298 -13.04 -1.37 5.34
CA LYS A 298 -12.03 -0.68 4.57
C LYS A 298 -10.82 -1.58 4.45
N MET A 299 -10.34 -1.61 3.22
CA MET A 299 -9.16 -2.32 2.78
C MET A 299 -7.95 -1.64 3.42
N ILE A 300 -6.88 -2.39 3.66
CA ILE A 300 -5.63 -1.82 4.14
C ILE A 300 -4.61 -1.66 3.02
N GLY A 301 -3.65 -0.75 3.18
CA GLY A 301 -2.61 -0.50 2.18
C GLY A 301 -1.79 -1.75 1.81
N PHE A 302 -1.14 -2.38 2.79
CA PHE A 302 -0.29 -3.55 2.58
C PHE A 302 -0.40 -4.58 3.70
N THR A 303 0.01 -5.80 3.40
CA THR A 303 0.24 -6.86 4.40
C THR A 303 1.64 -7.43 4.23
N LEU A 304 2.26 -7.83 5.35
CA LEU A 304 3.43 -8.69 5.34
C LEU A 304 2.97 -10.12 5.61
N LEU A 305 3.28 -11.02 4.67
CA LEU A 305 2.80 -12.40 4.68
C LEU A 305 3.95 -13.36 4.96
N LEU A 306 3.68 -14.39 5.75
CA LEU A 306 4.52 -15.59 5.77
C LEU A 306 4.31 -16.35 4.46
N TRP A 307 5.24 -16.17 3.52
CA TRP A 307 5.09 -16.48 2.10
C TRP A 307 5.91 -17.71 1.69
N LEU A 308 5.43 -18.88 2.08
CA LEU A 308 6.05 -20.15 1.73
C LEU A 308 5.62 -20.60 0.33
N ASN A 309 6.55 -21.18 -0.44
CA ASN A 309 6.31 -21.71 -1.80
C ASN A 309 5.44 -20.80 -2.68
N LYS A 310 5.85 -19.54 -2.83
CA LYS A 310 5.14 -18.55 -3.63
C LYS A 310 3.66 -18.35 -3.20
N GLY A 311 3.36 -18.56 -1.92
CA GLY A 311 2.01 -18.41 -1.35
C GLY A 311 1.04 -19.54 -1.72
N SER A 312 1.55 -20.64 -2.27
CA SER A 312 0.75 -21.75 -2.76
C SER A 312 1.13 -23.04 -2.04
N PRO A 313 0.16 -23.82 -1.52
CA PRO A 313 0.44 -25.16 -1.03
C PRO A 313 0.72 -26.15 -2.18
N ARG A 314 0.40 -25.78 -3.42
CA ARG A 314 0.65 -26.58 -4.61
C ARG A 314 2.04 -26.28 -5.14
N SER A 315 2.82 -27.34 -5.35
CA SER A 315 4.09 -27.29 -6.08
C SER A 315 3.87 -27.84 -7.50
N THR A 316 4.50 -27.22 -8.49
CA THR A 316 4.59 -27.80 -9.84
C THR A 316 5.84 -28.68 -9.95
N PRO A 317 5.92 -29.61 -10.92
CA PRO A 317 7.12 -30.44 -11.12
C PRO A 317 8.41 -29.64 -11.40
N HIS A 318 8.30 -28.36 -11.76
CA HIS A 318 9.41 -27.46 -12.03
C HIS A 318 9.78 -26.56 -10.84
N ASP A 319 8.99 -26.56 -9.77
CA ASP A 319 9.33 -25.80 -8.58
C ASP A 319 10.45 -26.51 -7.81
N PRO A 320 11.47 -25.77 -7.31
CA PRO A 320 12.44 -26.32 -6.38
C PRO A 320 11.72 -26.90 -5.16
N LEU A 321 12.18 -28.06 -4.69
CA LEU A 321 11.62 -28.64 -3.48
C LEU A 321 11.86 -27.69 -2.30
N PRO A 322 10.82 -27.25 -1.57
CA PRO A 322 11.02 -26.40 -0.41
C PRO A 322 11.76 -27.17 0.69
N PRO A 323 12.46 -26.47 1.61
CA PRO A 323 12.98 -27.09 2.82
C PRO A 323 11.90 -27.93 3.53
N GLU A 324 12.28 -29.07 4.11
CA GLU A 324 11.31 -30.00 4.68
C GLU A 324 10.41 -29.34 5.75
N ALA A 325 10.98 -28.46 6.57
CA ALA A 325 10.23 -27.69 7.57
C ALA A 325 9.17 -26.79 6.93
N ASP A 326 9.51 -26.09 5.85
CA ASP A 326 8.58 -25.25 5.09
C ASP A 326 7.46 -26.09 4.48
N GLY A 327 7.80 -27.24 3.87
CA GLY A 327 6.83 -28.17 3.30
C GLY A 327 5.83 -28.68 4.34
N ARG A 328 6.30 -29.00 5.56
CA ARG A 328 5.42 -29.43 6.67
C ARG A 328 4.50 -28.31 7.13
N LEU A 329 5.00 -27.09 7.31
CA LEU A 329 4.17 -25.94 7.71
C LEU A 329 3.14 -25.60 6.64
N MET A 330 3.53 -25.59 5.37
CA MET A 330 2.62 -25.38 4.25
C MET A 330 1.48 -26.40 4.22
N ALA A 331 1.80 -27.69 4.39
CA ALA A 331 0.81 -28.75 4.41
C ALA A 331 -0.18 -28.57 5.57
N ARG A 332 0.32 -28.23 6.76
CA ARG A 332 -0.50 -27.95 7.95
C ARG A 332 -1.47 -26.78 7.75
N ILE A 333 -0.97 -25.66 7.21
CA ILE A 333 -1.83 -24.50 6.88
C ILE A 333 -2.89 -24.91 5.86
N ALA A 334 -2.49 -25.61 4.79
CA ALA A 334 -3.40 -26.03 3.74
C ALA A 334 -4.48 -27.00 4.26
N ASN A 335 -4.11 -27.98 5.09
CA ASN A 335 -5.05 -28.90 5.72
C ASN A 335 -6.07 -28.17 6.58
N LYS A 336 -5.63 -27.22 7.42
CA LYS A 336 -6.56 -26.38 8.20
C LYS A 336 -7.49 -25.59 7.29
N VAL A 337 -6.98 -24.96 6.25
CA VAL A 337 -7.79 -24.20 5.29
C VAL A 337 -8.79 -25.09 4.56
N TRP A 338 -8.39 -26.25 4.05
CA TRP A 338 -9.25 -27.17 3.32
C TRP A 338 -10.27 -27.91 4.20
N SER A 339 -10.01 -28.01 5.50
CA SER A 339 -10.98 -28.58 6.46
C SER A 339 -12.20 -27.68 6.71
N GLN A 340 -12.12 -26.41 6.32
CA GLN A 340 -13.22 -25.44 6.47
C GLN A 340 -14.27 -25.61 5.36
N GLU A 341 -15.45 -25.03 5.58
CA GLU A 341 -16.47 -24.89 4.53
C GLU A 341 -15.93 -24.13 3.31
N ARG A 342 -16.43 -24.47 2.12
CA ARG A 342 -15.84 -24.04 0.83
C ARG A 342 -15.72 -22.52 0.69
N ASP A 343 -16.67 -21.77 1.23
CA ASP A 343 -16.76 -20.33 1.16
C ASP A 343 -15.83 -19.60 2.15
N VAL A 344 -15.19 -20.32 3.07
CA VAL A 344 -14.22 -19.80 4.05
C VAL A 344 -12.87 -20.52 4.00
N GLN A 345 -12.53 -21.14 2.86
CA GLN A 345 -11.23 -21.78 2.63
C GLN A 345 -10.12 -20.76 2.34
N PHE A 346 -9.84 -19.91 3.32
CA PHE A 346 -8.71 -18.99 3.34
C PHE A 346 -8.25 -18.80 4.79
N VAL A 347 -6.93 -18.70 4.99
CA VAL A 347 -6.31 -18.69 6.34
C VAL A 347 -6.60 -17.39 7.09
N ASN A 348 -6.61 -16.27 6.38
CA ASN A 348 -6.88 -14.94 6.93
C ASN A 348 -8.38 -14.62 6.94
N GLN A 349 -8.76 -13.38 7.22
CA GLN A 349 -10.14 -12.89 7.24
C GLN A 349 -10.65 -12.42 5.86
N SER A 350 -9.92 -12.69 4.78
CA SER A 350 -10.21 -12.21 3.42
C SER A 350 -10.10 -13.34 2.40
N SER A 351 -11.02 -13.35 1.43
CA SER A 351 -10.99 -14.25 0.27
C SER A 351 -10.04 -13.79 -0.85
N TYR A 352 -9.29 -12.70 -0.63
CA TYR A 352 -8.28 -12.24 -1.57
C TYR A 352 -7.21 -13.31 -1.79
N ALA A 353 -7.02 -13.76 -3.03
CA ALA A 353 -6.27 -14.98 -3.35
C ALA A 353 -4.83 -15.02 -2.78
N PRO A 354 -4.03 -13.93 -2.81
CA PRO A 354 -2.72 -13.93 -2.17
C PRO A 354 -2.76 -14.21 -0.66
N LEU A 355 -3.86 -13.89 0.02
CA LEU A 355 -4.05 -14.11 1.46
C LEU A 355 -4.63 -15.49 1.78
N GLN A 356 -4.87 -16.35 0.78
CA GLN A 356 -5.60 -17.60 0.99
C GLN A 356 -4.82 -18.60 1.85
N TYR A 357 -3.51 -18.75 1.63
CA TYR A 357 -2.67 -19.72 2.33
C TYR A 357 -1.45 -19.10 3.01
N ALA A 358 -1.29 -17.78 2.94
CA ALA A 358 -0.16 -17.06 3.51
C ALA A 358 -0.62 -16.27 4.74
N PRO A 359 -0.34 -16.73 5.97
CA PRO A 359 -0.75 -16.02 7.19
C PRO A 359 -0.20 -14.60 7.24
N ILE A 360 -1.04 -13.61 7.57
CA ILE A 360 -0.62 -12.23 7.75
C ILE A 360 0.16 -12.08 9.07
N ALA A 361 1.40 -11.61 8.99
CA ALA A 361 2.27 -11.37 10.13
C ALA A 361 2.30 -9.89 10.58
N CYS A 362 2.01 -8.96 9.68
CA CYS A 362 1.92 -7.53 9.98
C CYS A 362 0.91 -6.86 9.03
N ASN A 363 0.09 -5.97 9.57
CA ASN A 363 -0.83 -5.14 8.79
C ASN A 363 -0.23 -3.74 8.62
N ILE A 364 -0.34 -3.15 7.43
CA ILE A 364 0.17 -1.82 7.14
C ILE A 364 -0.95 -0.97 6.55
N GLU A 365 -1.24 0.14 7.19
CA GLU A 365 -2.17 1.13 6.67
C GLU A 365 -1.45 2.42 6.30
N THR A 366 -1.72 2.92 5.10
CA THR A 366 -1.12 4.17 4.63
C THR A 366 -2.20 5.22 4.43
N LYS A 367 -1.86 6.47 4.75
CA LYS A 367 -2.72 7.63 4.59
C LYS A 367 -1.91 8.82 4.09
N THR A 368 -2.59 9.72 3.41
CA THR A 368 -2.06 11.07 3.21
C THR A 368 -2.21 11.88 4.50
N ALA A 369 -1.45 12.97 4.64
CA ALA A 369 -1.49 13.83 5.83
C ALA A 369 -2.89 14.39 6.15
N THR A 370 -3.80 14.44 5.17
CA THR A 370 -5.16 14.97 5.33
C THR A 370 -6.15 13.97 5.93
N SER A 371 -5.77 12.69 6.12
CA SER A 371 -6.69 11.61 6.51
C SER A 371 -6.17 10.69 7.64
N SER A 372 -5.18 11.14 8.41
CA SER A 372 -4.44 10.33 9.40
C SER A 372 -5.32 9.55 10.40
N ASN A 373 -6.30 10.20 11.05
CA ASN A 373 -7.13 9.53 12.06
C ASN A 373 -8.01 8.41 11.49
N GLN A 374 -8.30 8.41 10.19
CA GLN A 374 -9.06 7.35 9.57
C GLN A 374 -8.24 6.06 9.41
N GLY A 375 -6.90 6.16 9.29
CA GLY A 375 -6.03 4.99 9.11
C GLY A 375 -6.05 4.06 10.33
N LYS A 376 -5.89 4.62 11.54
CA LYS A 376 -5.88 3.83 12.79
C LYS A 376 -7.15 3.02 13.00
N LEU A 377 -8.32 3.60 12.70
CA LEU A 377 -9.60 2.91 12.79
C LEU A 377 -9.68 1.73 11.82
N GLN A 378 -9.24 1.92 10.56
CA GLN A 378 -9.23 0.86 9.55
C GLN A 378 -8.33 -0.30 9.96
N LEU A 379 -7.12 0.04 10.42
CA LEU A 379 -6.14 -0.93 10.90
C LEU A 379 -6.67 -1.72 12.09
N SER A 380 -7.39 -1.07 13.02
CA SER A 380 -8.01 -1.72 14.18
C SER A 380 -9.14 -2.67 13.77
N VAL A 381 -10.03 -2.26 12.86
CA VAL A 381 -11.14 -3.11 12.37
C VAL A 381 -10.61 -4.31 11.60
N TRP A 382 -9.63 -4.11 10.73
CA TRP A 382 -8.97 -5.19 10.00
C TRP A 382 -8.31 -6.20 10.92
N THR A 383 -7.64 -5.72 11.97
CA THR A 383 -6.98 -6.55 12.98
C THR A 383 -7.97 -7.30 13.87
N ALA A 384 -9.08 -6.67 14.25
CA ALA A 384 -10.14 -7.34 14.99
C ALA A 384 -10.77 -8.49 14.18
N ALA A 385 -11.00 -8.27 12.89
CA ALA A 385 -11.45 -9.32 11.98
C ALA A 385 -10.43 -10.45 11.83
N TRP A 386 -9.13 -10.14 11.82
CA TRP A 386 -8.06 -11.13 11.82
C TRP A 386 -8.09 -11.98 13.10
N PHE A 387 -8.16 -11.38 14.28
CA PHE A 387 -8.25 -12.14 15.55
C PHE A 387 -9.50 -13.01 15.60
N LYS A 388 -10.65 -12.49 15.14
CA LYS A 388 -11.87 -13.31 15.01
C LYS A 388 -11.63 -14.53 14.13
N ARG A 389 -11.03 -14.35 12.94
CA ARG A 389 -10.71 -15.47 12.05
C ARG A 389 -9.78 -16.48 12.72
N MET A 390 -8.68 -16.01 13.32
CA MET A 390 -7.65 -16.89 13.84
C MET A 390 -8.12 -17.67 15.06
N THR A 391 -8.97 -17.07 15.90
CA THR A 391 -9.58 -17.76 17.03
C THR A 391 -10.60 -18.82 16.59
N GLU A 392 -11.34 -18.59 15.50
CA GLU A 392 -12.22 -19.61 14.92
C GLU A 392 -11.43 -20.73 14.21
N LEU A 393 -10.37 -20.40 13.48
CA LEU A 393 -9.55 -21.38 12.75
C LEU A 393 -8.67 -22.22 13.68
N LEU A 394 -8.17 -21.61 14.76
CA LEU A 394 -7.20 -22.18 15.70
C LEU A 394 -7.65 -21.97 17.16
N PRO A 395 -8.77 -22.61 17.59
CA PRO A 395 -9.42 -22.32 18.88
C PRO A 395 -8.60 -22.66 20.12
N HIS A 396 -7.56 -23.48 19.98
CA HIS A 396 -6.67 -23.90 21.09
C HIS A 396 -5.31 -23.20 21.04
N ALA A 397 -5.03 -22.40 20.01
CA ALA A 397 -3.77 -21.71 19.89
C ALA A 397 -3.77 -20.43 20.73
N LYS A 398 -2.67 -20.16 21.44
CA LYS A 398 -2.43 -18.85 22.03
C LYS A 398 -2.16 -17.86 20.90
N MET A 399 -2.98 -16.81 20.78
CA MET A 399 -2.81 -15.81 19.72
C MET A 399 -1.50 -15.01 19.92
N PRO A 400 -0.79 -14.69 18.83
CA PRO A 400 0.40 -13.87 18.90
C PRO A 400 -0.01 -12.39 18.93
N THR A 401 0.80 -11.57 19.55
CA THR A 401 0.78 -10.12 19.30
C THR A 401 1.14 -9.83 17.85
N ILE A 402 0.33 -9.02 17.16
CA ILE A 402 0.52 -8.65 15.76
C ILE A 402 0.99 -7.19 15.65
N PRO A 403 2.14 -6.93 15.02
CA PRO A 403 2.57 -5.58 14.68
C PRO A 403 1.66 -4.93 13.65
N LEU A 404 1.42 -3.62 13.84
CA LEU A 404 0.58 -2.78 13.02
C LEU A 404 1.39 -1.55 12.59
N ILE A 405 1.64 -1.37 11.29
CA ILE A 405 2.34 -0.18 10.79
C ILE A 405 1.32 0.82 10.29
N HIS A 406 1.44 2.07 10.74
CA HIS A 406 0.65 3.18 10.27
C HIS A 406 1.58 4.23 9.63
N VAL A 407 1.33 4.52 8.36
CA VAL A 407 2.14 5.43 7.56
C VAL A 407 1.34 6.67 7.18
N VAL A 408 1.87 7.86 7.47
CA VAL A 408 1.24 9.14 7.09
C VAL A 408 2.22 9.99 6.32
N GLY A 409 2.16 9.90 4.98
CA GLY A 409 3.13 10.53 4.09
C GLY A 409 4.56 10.09 4.42
N HIS A 410 5.31 10.95 5.11
CA HIS A 410 6.68 10.63 5.52
C HIS A 410 6.79 9.81 6.80
N GLU A 411 5.77 9.82 7.66
CA GLU A 411 5.90 9.27 9.01
C GLU A 411 5.56 7.81 9.05
N TRP A 412 6.40 7.02 9.71
CA TRP A 412 6.18 5.60 9.92
C TRP A 412 6.14 5.30 11.41
N HIS A 413 5.04 4.70 11.83
CA HIS A 413 4.84 4.28 13.21
C HIS A 413 4.47 2.81 13.27
N ILE A 414 4.83 2.16 14.37
CA ILE A 414 4.44 0.78 14.67
C ILE A 414 3.71 0.71 16.00
N SER A 415 2.62 -0.04 16.02
CA SER A 415 1.82 -0.40 17.19
C SER A 415 1.79 -1.93 17.32
N PHE A 416 1.35 -2.42 18.49
CA PHE A 416 1.27 -3.85 18.76
C PHE A 416 -0.13 -4.22 19.24
N ALA A 417 -0.80 -5.10 18.51
CA ALA A 417 -2.14 -5.57 18.86
C ALA A 417 -2.09 -6.95 19.52
N SER A 418 -2.64 -7.05 20.73
CA SER A 418 -2.64 -8.26 21.56
C SER A 418 -4.08 -8.69 21.84
N PHE A 419 -4.35 -9.99 21.78
CA PHE A 419 -5.67 -10.54 22.11
C PHE A 419 -5.68 -11.19 23.49
N HIS A 420 -6.62 -10.76 24.33
CA HIS A 420 -6.74 -11.19 25.73
C HIS A 420 -7.98 -12.08 25.96
N GLY A 421 -8.50 -12.70 24.91
CA GLY A 421 -9.66 -13.60 24.95
C GLY A 421 -11.01 -12.88 24.85
N SER A 422 -11.17 -11.75 25.55
CA SER A 422 -12.42 -10.98 25.57
C SER A 422 -12.35 -9.64 24.83
N HIS A 423 -11.14 -9.11 24.67
CA HIS A 423 -10.87 -7.80 24.06
C HIS A 423 -9.49 -7.83 23.39
N ILE A 424 -9.22 -6.80 22.60
CA ILE A 424 -7.95 -6.56 21.93
C ILE A 424 -7.36 -5.29 22.51
N GLU A 425 -6.09 -5.33 22.89
CA GLU A 425 -5.33 -4.14 23.27
C GLU A 425 -4.40 -3.75 22.13
N VAL A 426 -4.43 -2.48 21.71
CA VAL A 426 -3.48 -1.90 20.75
C VAL A 426 -2.59 -0.92 21.51
N ALA A 427 -1.35 -1.35 21.73
CA ALA A 427 -0.32 -0.50 22.31
C ALA A 427 0.06 0.64 21.35
N GLU A 428 0.12 1.86 21.87
CA GLU A 428 0.39 3.09 21.13
C GLU A 428 1.72 3.08 20.36
N GLU A 429 1.84 4.06 19.45
CA GLU A 429 2.78 4.10 18.34
C GLU A 429 4.22 4.44 18.75
N LEU A 430 5.19 3.62 18.34
CA LEU A 430 6.61 4.00 18.29
C LEU A 430 6.96 4.50 16.90
N SER A 431 7.80 5.54 16.81
CA SER A 431 8.41 5.93 15.54
C SER A 431 9.41 4.87 15.11
N ILE A 432 9.36 4.47 13.84
CA ILE A 432 10.31 3.49 13.28
C ILE A 432 11.22 4.09 12.22
N GLY A 433 11.11 5.39 11.97
CA GLY A 433 11.85 6.14 10.94
C GLY A 433 10.93 7.02 10.10
N ASP A 434 11.51 7.68 9.12
CA ASP A 434 10.78 8.56 8.19
C ASP A 434 11.40 8.54 6.79
N THR A 435 10.67 9.06 5.81
CA THR A 435 11.17 9.24 4.43
C THR A 435 11.55 10.69 4.11
N ARG A 436 11.67 11.57 5.12
CA ARG A 436 12.05 12.98 4.93
C ARG A 436 13.55 13.15 4.76
N THR A 437 14.32 12.32 5.46
CA THR A 437 15.77 12.45 5.54
C THR A 437 16.45 11.11 5.29
N LEU A 438 17.67 11.15 4.75
CA LEU A 438 18.51 9.95 4.64
C LEU A 438 18.68 9.21 5.98
N LEU A 439 18.80 9.95 7.10
CA LEU A 439 18.95 9.35 8.42
C LEU A 439 17.68 8.58 8.84
N GLY A 440 16.52 9.21 8.68
CA GLY A 440 15.22 8.59 8.94
C GLY A 440 14.98 7.36 8.07
N LEU A 441 15.47 7.37 6.82
CA LEU A 441 15.37 6.23 5.91
C LEU A 441 16.23 5.04 6.35
N TYR A 442 17.45 5.29 6.82
CA TYR A 442 18.27 4.21 7.40
C TYR A 442 17.63 3.61 8.65
N GLN A 443 17.06 4.44 9.53
CA GLN A 443 16.29 3.94 10.67
C GLN A 443 15.10 3.10 10.21
N LEU A 444 14.34 3.58 9.22
CA LEU A 444 13.18 2.87 8.68
C LEU A 444 13.56 1.50 8.12
N VAL A 445 14.61 1.44 7.29
CA VAL A 445 15.10 0.17 6.75
C VAL A 445 15.59 -0.76 7.86
N ALA A 446 16.33 -0.25 8.84
CA ALA A 446 16.79 -1.05 9.98
C ALA A 446 15.61 -1.61 10.79
N SER A 447 14.60 -0.78 11.10
CA SER A 447 13.40 -1.18 11.84
C SER A 447 12.59 -2.24 11.10
N LEU A 448 12.38 -2.06 9.79
CA LEU A 448 11.68 -3.03 8.96
C LEU A 448 12.43 -4.37 8.86
N ARG A 449 13.77 -4.35 8.88
CA ARG A 449 14.59 -5.58 8.98
C ARG A 449 14.41 -6.27 10.34
N ARG A 450 14.34 -5.52 11.45
CA ARG A 450 14.03 -6.10 12.77
C ARG A 450 12.66 -6.75 12.81
N LEU A 451 11.67 -6.14 12.14
CA LEU A 451 10.36 -6.77 11.94
C LEU A 451 10.48 -8.03 11.07
N GLY A 452 11.28 -8.02 10.01
CA GLY A 452 11.58 -9.20 9.20
C GLY A 452 12.17 -10.35 10.02
N ASP A 453 13.17 -10.06 10.88
CA ASP A 453 13.75 -11.04 11.81
C ASP A 453 12.69 -11.63 12.73
N TRP A 454 11.81 -10.78 13.29
CA TRP A 454 10.72 -11.23 14.16
C TRP A 454 9.72 -12.13 13.42
N ILE A 455 9.41 -11.81 12.16
CA ILE A 455 8.50 -12.63 11.33
C ILE A 455 9.12 -14.01 11.07
N GLU A 456 10.39 -14.07 10.66
CA GLU A 456 11.05 -15.35 10.34
C GLU A 456 11.40 -16.19 11.57
N THR A 457 11.48 -15.59 12.75
CA THR A 457 11.82 -16.31 13.99
C THR A 457 10.60 -16.55 14.87
N THR A 458 10.05 -15.50 15.46
CA THR A 458 9.07 -15.58 16.53
C THR A 458 7.67 -15.86 15.99
N TYR A 459 7.26 -15.13 14.94
CA TYR A 459 5.96 -15.35 14.31
C TYR A 459 5.91 -16.70 13.57
N ARG A 460 6.95 -17.03 12.82
CA ARG A 460 7.06 -18.34 12.16
C ARG A 460 6.95 -19.47 13.17
N LYS A 461 7.70 -19.42 14.28
CA LYS A 461 7.61 -20.45 15.33
C LYS A 461 6.19 -20.57 15.88
N TRP A 462 5.53 -19.44 16.15
CA TRP A 462 4.13 -19.47 16.54
C TRP A 462 3.25 -20.16 15.49
N ALA A 463 3.42 -19.85 14.20
CA ALA A 463 2.65 -20.49 13.14
C ALA A 463 2.94 -22.01 13.06
N GLU A 464 4.21 -22.41 13.22
CA GLU A 464 4.60 -23.82 13.28
C GLU A 464 3.91 -24.57 14.42
N ASP A 465 3.81 -23.96 15.60
CA ASP A 465 3.17 -24.53 16.78
C ASP A 465 1.63 -24.51 16.66
N ALA A 466 1.06 -23.41 16.18
CA ALA A 466 -0.39 -23.17 16.15
C ALA A 466 -1.11 -24.00 15.08
N PHE A 467 -0.46 -24.25 13.93
CA PHE A 467 -1.03 -25.05 12.85
C PHE A 467 -0.74 -26.57 12.99
N VAL A 468 -0.11 -27.02 14.07
CA VAL A 468 0.03 -28.46 14.36
C VAL A 468 -1.35 -29.10 14.52
N GLU A 469 -1.52 -30.28 13.95
CA GLU A 469 -2.68 -31.14 14.21
C GLU A 469 -2.58 -31.68 15.64
N LEU A 470 -3.51 -31.28 16.51
CA LEU A 470 -3.80 -31.97 17.77
C LEU A 470 -4.76 -33.12 17.52
#